data_AF-A0A1G6ND53-F1
#
_entry.id   AF-A0A1G6ND53-F1
#
_cell.length_a   1.000
_cell.length_b   1.000
_cell.length_c   1.000
_cell.angle_alpha   90.00
_cell.angle_beta   90.00
_cell.angle_gamma   90.00
#
_symmetry.space_group_name_H-M   'P 1'
#
loop_
_entity.id
_entity.type
_entity.pdbx_description
1 polymer ?
#
loop_
_entity_poly.entity_id
_entity_poly.type
_entity_poly.pdbx_seq_one_letter_code
_entity_poly.pdbx_strand_id
1 'polypeptide(L)'
;MKNLMQLKDLIKNLAKEKNINSQVLLRNYMMQRLLLKIANSDYKNNFILKGGMLVADLVGIESRSTVDMDLTIKSFSLTRENITEVFAEIFSTKTEDGIEFKLKKMEKIREKSEYKGFRLSILALMGKAKIPLKIDLTTGDKLTPSEINYRY
;
A
#
# COMPACT_ATOMS: atom_id res chain seq x y z
N MET A 1 18.76 -8.76 -7.85
CA MET A 1 17.29 -8.75 -7.87
C MET A 1 16.77 -10.16 -7.56
N LYS A 2 15.94 -10.37 -6.52
CA LYS A 2 15.40 -11.71 -6.22
C LYS A 2 14.28 -12.03 -7.21
N ASN A 3 14.33 -13.19 -7.87
CA ASN A 3 13.23 -13.66 -8.70
C ASN A 3 12.05 -14.14 -7.81
N LEU A 4 10.88 -14.41 -8.41
CA LEU A 4 9.68 -14.80 -7.68
C LEU A 4 9.89 -16.02 -6.75
N MET A 5 10.67 -17.01 -7.19
CA MET A 5 10.93 -18.22 -6.41
C MET A 5 11.77 -17.88 -5.17
N GLN A 6 12.85 -17.14 -5.36
CA GLN A 6 13.71 -16.67 -4.27
C GLN A 6 12.96 -15.79 -3.27
N LEU A 7 12.02 -14.95 -3.74
CA LEU A 7 11.15 -14.17 -2.85
C LEU A 7 10.21 -15.08 -2.05
N LYS A 8 9.54 -16.03 -2.70
CA LYS A 8 8.63 -16.96 -2.02
C LYS A 8 9.34 -17.80 -0.98
N ASP A 9 10.54 -18.30 -1.27
CA ASP A 9 11.34 -19.08 -0.33
C ASP A 9 11.77 -18.23 0.87
N LEU A 10 12.22 -17.00 0.62
CA LEU A 10 12.52 -16.04 1.70
C LEU A 10 11.31 -15.79 2.58
N ILE A 11 10.16 -15.49 1.98
CA ILE A 11 8.90 -15.23 2.70
C ILE A 11 8.49 -16.46 3.51
N LYS A 12 8.61 -17.67 2.95
CA LYS A 12 8.27 -18.92 3.64
C LYS A 12 9.17 -19.15 4.86
N ASN A 13 10.48 -18.90 4.72
CA ASN A 13 11.43 -19.06 5.81
C ASN A 13 11.19 -18.04 6.93
N LEU A 14 11.04 -16.75 6.58
CA LEU A 14 10.74 -15.69 7.54
C LEU A 14 9.39 -15.91 8.24
N ALA A 15 8.38 -16.37 7.49
CA ALA A 15 7.06 -16.69 8.03
C ALA A 15 7.15 -17.82 9.07
N LYS A 16 7.96 -18.85 8.83
CA LYS A 16 8.21 -19.93 9.78
C LYS A 16 8.95 -19.43 11.02
N GLU A 17 10.00 -18.64 10.83
CA GLU A 17 10.81 -18.08 11.92
C GLU A 17 9.99 -17.18 12.85
N LYS A 18 9.18 -16.30 12.27
CA LYS A 18 8.34 -15.33 13.02
C LYS A 18 6.98 -15.89 13.43
N ASN A 19 6.66 -17.14 13.08
CA ASN A 19 5.34 -17.77 13.28
C ASN A 19 4.17 -16.93 12.70
N ILE A 20 4.35 -16.42 11.47
CA ILE A 20 3.37 -15.60 10.75
C ILE A 20 2.84 -16.36 9.54
N ASN A 21 1.62 -16.08 9.12
CA ASN A 21 1.11 -16.57 7.84
C ASN A 21 1.93 -15.99 6.65
N SER A 22 2.54 -16.87 5.85
CA SER A 22 3.35 -16.47 4.69
C SER A 22 2.60 -15.58 3.66
N GLN A 23 1.29 -15.74 3.51
CA GLN A 23 0.49 -14.88 2.62
C GLN A 23 0.33 -13.48 3.19
N VAL A 24 0.20 -13.34 4.51
CA VAL A 24 0.15 -12.03 5.18
C VAL A 24 1.49 -11.31 4.97
N LEU A 25 2.61 -12.01 5.17
CA LEU A 25 3.94 -11.44 4.95
C LEU A 25 4.17 -11.06 3.48
N LEU A 26 3.75 -11.89 2.53
CA LEU A 26 3.83 -11.57 1.10
C LEU A 26 2.98 -10.35 0.73
N ARG A 27 1.75 -10.25 1.25
CA ARG A 27 0.87 -9.10 1.02
C ARG A 27 1.48 -7.82 1.61
N ASN A 28 2.00 -7.88 2.84
CA ASN A 28 2.68 -6.75 3.46
C ASN A 28 3.90 -6.30 2.65
N TYR A 29 4.72 -7.25 2.17
CA TYR A 29 5.83 -6.93 1.28
C TYR A 29 5.35 -6.20 0.02
N MET A 30 4.33 -6.72 -0.68
CA MET A 30 3.78 -6.08 -1.88
C MET A 30 3.20 -4.68 -1.61
N MET A 31 2.61 -4.46 -0.42
CA MET A 31 2.17 -3.15 0.05
C MET A 31 3.35 -2.19 0.24
N GLN A 32 4.45 -2.62 0.86
CA GLN A 32 5.66 -1.80 0.98
C GLN A 32 6.25 -1.44 -0.38
N ARG A 33 6.21 -2.36 -1.36
CA ARG A 33 6.64 -2.05 -2.74
C ARG A 33 5.76 -1.01 -3.42
N LEU A 34 4.46 -0.99 -3.12
CA LEU A 34 3.57 0.08 -3.58
C LEU A 34 3.90 1.41 -2.90
N LEU A 35 4.15 1.43 -1.58
CA LEU A 35 4.59 2.64 -0.88
C LEU A 35 5.90 3.19 -1.44
N LEU A 36 6.85 2.32 -1.80
CA LEU A 36 8.10 2.73 -2.42
C LEU A 36 7.86 3.42 -3.78
N LYS A 37 6.92 2.94 -4.60
CA LYS A 37 6.53 3.63 -5.83
C LYS A 37 5.91 5.01 -5.54
N ILE A 38 5.04 5.10 -4.54
CA ILE A 38 4.47 6.39 -4.09
C ILE A 38 5.58 7.35 -3.66
N ALA A 39 6.51 6.88 -2.82
CA ALA A 39 7.63 7.67 -2.29
C ALA A 39 8.60 8.16 -3.38
N ASN A 40 8.74 7.40 -4.47
CA ASN A 40 9.58 7.74 -5.62
C ASN A 40 8.83 8.51 -6.72
N SER A 41 7.52 8.70 -6.59
CA SER A 41 6.71 9.47 -7.53
C SER A 41 6.68 10.95 -7.16
N ASP A 42 6.21 11.78 -8.09
CA ASP A 42 5.97 13.21 -7.83
C ASP A 42 4.88 13.43 -6.78
N TYR A 43 4.09 12.40 -6.47
CA TYR A 43 3.02 12.43 -5.46
C TYR A 43 3.47 12.08 -4.04
N LYS A 44 4.77 11.86 -3.78
CA LYS A 44 5.27 11.45 -2.46
C LYS A 44 4.80 12.32 -1.31
N ASN A 45 4.65 13.63 -1.56
CA ASN A 45 4.21 14.59 -0.56
C ASN A 45 2.68 14.73 -0.49
N ASN A 46 1.92 14.01 -1.31
CA ASN A 46 0.46 14.06 -1.32
C ASN A 46 -0.19 12.94 -0.51
N PHE A 47 0.55 11.89 -0.16
CA PHE A 47 0.03 10.74 0.56
C PHE A 47 0.58 10.69 1.98
N ILE A 48 -0.30 10.39 2.94
CA ILE A 48 0.03 10.21 4.35
C ILE A 48 -0.40 8.80 4.75
N LEU A 49 0.56 7.98 5.20
CA LEU A 49 0.30 6.64 5.72
C LEU A 49 -0.25 6.71 7.13
N LYS A 50 -1.29 5.90 7.41
CA LYS A 50 -1.88 5.76 8.73
C LYS A 50 -2.32 4.31 8.98
N GLY A 51 -2.90 4.09 10.16
CA GLY A 51 -3.62 2.85 10.47
C GLY A 51 -2.70 1.64 10.68
N GLY A 52 -3.24 0.46 10.34
CA GLY A 52 -2.67 -0.82 10.75
C GLY A 52 -1.28 -1.11 10.18
N MET A 53 -0.99 -0.67 8.95
CA MET A 53 0.33 -0.84 8.34
C MET A 53 1.41 -0.01 9.02
N LEU A 54 1.12 1.26 9.36
CA LEU A 54 2.07 2.08 10.13
C LEU A 54 2.36 1.46 11.50
N VAL A 55 1.32 0.98 12.19
CA VAL A 55 1.49 0.32 13.49
C VAL A 55 2.32 -0.97 13.34
N ALA A 56 2.03 -1.79 12.34
CA ALA A 56 2.78 -3.03 12.09
C ALA A 56 4.27 -2.77 11.80
N ASP A 57 4.59 -1.63 11.19
CA ASP A 57 5.98 -1.20 10.99
C ASP A 57 6.69 -0.85 12.31
N LEU A 58 5.97 -0.17 13.22
CA LEU A 58 6.51 0.29 14.50
C LEU A 58 6.67 -0.84 15.54
N VAL A 59 5.71 -1.77 15.61
CA VAL A 59 5.67 -2.80 16.67
C VAL A 59 5.92 -4.23 16.19
N GLY A 60 6.16 -4.40 14.88
CA GLY A 60 6.38 -5.70 14.26
C GLY A 60 5.07 -6.37 13.80
N ILE A 61 5.13 -6.98 12.61
CA ILE A 61 3.98 -7.61 11.94
C ILE A 61 3.46 -8.86 12.68
N GLU A 62 4.31 -9.55 13.44
CA GLU A 62 3.96 -10.71 14.28
C GLU A 62 2.87 -10.39 15.33
N SER A 63 2.77 -9.13 15.74
CA SER A 63 1.80 -8.68 16.75
C SER A 63 0.40 -8.41 16.17
N ARG A 64 0.21 -8.60 14.85
CA ARG A 64 -1.02 -8.22 14.13
C ARG A 64 -1.51 -9.33 13.19
N SER A 65 -2.83 -9.49 13.11
CA SER A 65 -3.48 -10.47 12.22
C SER A 65 -3.70 -9.96 10.79
N THR A 66 -3.82 -8.64 10.60
CA THR A 66 -4.00 -8.00 9.29
C THR A 66 -3.19 -6.71 9.16
N VAL A 67 -2.67 -6.48 7.96
CA VAL A 67 -2.04 -5.22 7.55
C VAL A 67 -2.87 -4.64 6.42
N ASP A 68 -3.79 -3.74 6.77
CA ASP A 68 -4.50 -2.90 5.81
C ASP A 68 -3.71 -1.61 5.60
N MET A 69 -3.66 -1.15 4.36
CA MET A 69 -3.03 0.12 4.01
C MET A 69 -4.10 1.20 3.92
N ASP A 70 -4.06 2.12 4.89
CA ASP A 70 -4.88 3.32 4.91
C ASP A 70 -4.02 4.52 4.54
N LEU A 71 -4.44 5.26 3.51
CA LEU A 71 -3.79 6.48 3.07
C LEU A 71 -4.77 7.65 3.14
N THR A 72 -4.25 8.80 3.58
CA THR A 72 -4.92 10.09 3.42
C THR A 72 -4.24 10.89 2.33
N ILE A 73 -5.02 11.44 1.42
CA ILE A 73 -4.56 12.33 0.37
C ILE A 73 -4.65 13.79 0.85
N LYS A 74 -3.61 14.57 0.54
CA LYS A 74 -3.61 16.03 0.63
C LYS A 74 -3.26 16.66 -0.73
N SER A 75 -3.68 17.91 -0.88
CA SER A 75 -3.35 18.79 -2.01
C SER A 75 -3.93 18.41 -3.38
N PHE A 76 -4.81 17.39 -3.46
CA PHE A 76 -5.67 17.18 -4.62
C PHE A 76 -7.03 16.56 -4.22
N SER A 77 -8.04 16.76 -5.07
CA SER A 77 -9.40 16.28 -4.83
C SER A 77 -9.50 14.77 -5.02
N LEU A 78 -10.18 14.11 -4.08
CA LEU A 78 -10.40 12.66 -4.12
C LEU A 78 -11.57 12.32 -5.06
N THR A 79 -11.32 12.35 -6.38
CA THR A 79 -12.26 11.96 -7.43
C THR A 79 -11.79 10.69 -8.14
N ARG A 80 -12.70 10.01 -8.85
CA ARG A 80 -12.35 8.77 -9.57
C ARG A 80 -11.33 9.04 -10.67
N GLU A 81 -11.47 10.18 -11.34
CA GLU A 81 -10.62 10.64 -12.43
C GLU A 81 -9.20 10.89 -11.91
N ASN A 82 -9.06 11.73 -10.87
CA ASN A 82 -7.76 12.03 -10.26
C ASN A 82 -7.08 10.77 -9.71
N ILE A 83 -7.81 9.90 -9.00
CA ILE A 83 -7.24 8.66 -8.48
C ILE A 83 -6.73 7.78 -9.63
N THR A 84 -7.47 7.70 -10.74
CA THR A 84 -7.08 6.86 -11.88
C THR A 84 -5.81 7.38 -12.54
N GLU A 85 -5.72 8.69 -12.76
CA GLU A 85 -4.53 9.36 -13.33
C GLU A 85 -3.31 9.22 -12.42
N VAL A 86 -3.45 9.62 -11.14
CA VAL A 86 -2.38 9.56 -10.13
C VAL A 86 -1.83 8.14 -9.97
N PHE A 87 -2.71 7.13 -9.85
CA PHE A 87 -2.23 5.75 -9.69
C PHE A 87 -1.64 5.18 -10.99
N ALA A 88 -2.06 5.65 -12.17
CA ALA A 88 -1.41 5.26 -13.42
C ALA A 88 0.04 5.75 -13.47
N GLU A 89 0.29 6.99 -13.05
CA GLU A 89 1.63 7.58 -12.94
C GLU A 89 2.48 6.92 -11.83
N ILE A 90 1.90 6.66 -10.66
CA ILE A 90 2.59 5.92 -9.58
C ILE A 90 3.00 4.53 -10.06
N PHE A 91 2.13 3.82 -10.78
CA PHE A 91 2.45 2.48 -11.28
C PHE A 91 3.52 2.48 -12.37
N SER A 92 3.65 3.57 -13.14
CA SER A 92 4.68 3.72 -14.17
C SER A 92 6.06 4.08 -13.60
N THR A 93 6.13 4.51 -12.34
CA THR A 93 7.39 4.80 -11.63
C THR A 93 8.30 3.57 -11.64
N LYS A 94 9.52 3.71 -12.17
CA LYS A 94 10.46 2.60 -12.34
C LYS A 94 10.98 2.12 -10.99
N THR A 95 10.98 0.80 -10.79
CA THR A 95 11.58 0.12 -9.64
C THR A 95 12.40 -1.08 -10.12
N GLU A 96 13.51 -1.34 -9.44
CA GLU A 96 14.41 -2.46 -9.77
C GLU A 96 13.89 -3.82 -9.26
N ASP A 97 12.61 -3.99 -8.95
CA ASP A 97 12.06 -5.25 -8.41
C ASP A 97 11.27 -6.08 -9.43
N GLY A 98 10.98 -5.50 -10.60
CA GLY A 98 10.12 -6.13 -11.61
C GLY A 98 8.68 -6.32 -11.15
N ILE A 99 8.20 -5.55 -10.17
CA ILE A 99 6.83 -5.63 -9.67
C ILE A 99 5.98 -4.58 -10.38
N GLU A 100 4.93 -5.05 -11.05
CA GLU A 100 3.93 -4.22 -11.69
C GLU A 100 2.65 -4.15 -10.85
N PHE A 101 1.93 -3.04 -10.94
CA PHE A 101 0.65 -2.86 -10.27
C PHE A 101 -0.43 -2.51 -11.30
N LYS A 102 -1.64 -3.02 -11.09
CA LYS A 102 -2.81 -2.72 -11.93
C LYS A 102 -4.01 -2.40 -11.06
N LEU A 103 -4.63 -1.25 -11.28
CA LEU A 103 -5.92 -0.92 -10.66
C LEU A 103 -7.00 -1.83 -11.27
N LYS A 104 -7.76 -2.53 -10.43
CA LYS A 104 -8.82 -3.46 -10.86
C LYS A 104 -10.21 -2.96 -10.57
N LYS A 105 -10.40 -2.37 -9.41
CA LYS A 105 -11.70 -1.86 -8.97
C LYS A 105 -11.50 -0.64 -8.08
N MET A 106 -12.43 0.27 -8.14
CA MET A 106 -12.51 1.43 -7.27
C MET A 106 -13.94 1.60 -6.80
N GLU A 107 -14.13 1.53 -5.49
CA GLU A 107 -15.43 1.57 -4.82
C GLU A 107 -15.46 2.75 -3.86
N LYS A 108 -16.56 3.50 -3.84
CA LYS A 108 -16.75 4.52 -2.81
C LYS A 108 -16.91 3.84 -1.45
N ILE A 109 -16.31 4.42 -0.43
CA ILE A 109 -16.47 4.02 0.96
C ILE A 109 -16.78 5.26 1.79
N ARG A 110 -17.34 5.05 2.99
CA ARG A 110 -17.63 6.12 3.95
C ARG A 110 -18.57 7.22 3.39
N GLU A 111 -19.48 6.87 2.49
CA GLU A 111 -20.37 7.85 1.82
C GLU A 111 -21.26 8.65 2.78
N LYS A 112 -21.54 8.11 3.98
CA LYS A 112 -22.34 8.76 5.03
C LYS A 112 -21.49 9.52 6.07
N SER A 113 -20.17 9.59 5.89
CA SER A 113 -19.24 10.28 6.78
C SER A 113 -18.86 11.64 6.20
N GLU A 114 -18.44 12.58 7.07
CA GLU A 114 -17.77 13.81 6.65
C GLU A 114 -16.52 13.51 5.80
N TYR A 115 -15.87 12.36 6.04
CA TYR A 115 -14.66 11.92 5.34
C TYR A 115 -15.00 10.88 4.26
N LYS A 116 -15.20 11.38 3.03
CA LYS A 116 -15.41 10.53 1.85
C LYS A 116 -14.11 9.78 1.52
N GLY A 117 -14.26 8.55 1.02
CA GLY A 117 -13.12 7.72 0.66
C GLY A 117 -13.36 6.82 -0.54
N PHE A 118 -12.29 6.20 -1.02
CA PHE A 118 -12.33 5.14 -2.01
C PHE A 118 -11.53 3.94 -1.55
N ARG A 119 -12.10 2.74 -1.71
CA ARG A 119 -11.37 1.49 -1.62
C ARG A 119 -10.89 1.09 -3.00
N LEU A 120 -9.59 0.95 -3.16
CA LEU A 120 -8.99 0.46 -4.40
C LEU A 120 -8.65 -1.01 -4.26
N SER A 121 -9.10 -1.81 -5.23
CA SER A 121 -8.59 -3.16 -5.44
C SER A 121 -7.47 -3.09 -6.47
N ILE A 122 -6.26 -3.42 -6.05
CA ILE A 122 -5.04 -3.37 -6.87
C ILE A 122 -4.51 -4.79 -7.03
N LEU A 123 -3.96 -5.11 -8.20
CA LEU A 123 -3.29 -6.37 -8.45
C LEU A 123 -1.79 -6.12 -8.58
N ALA A 124 -0.99 -6.64 -7.65
CA ALA A 124 0.46 -6.71 -7.77
C ALA A 124 0.87 -7.94 -8.58
N LEU A 125 1.77 -7.76 -9.53
CA LEU A 125 2.23 -8.78 -10.47
C LEU A 125 3.74 -8.92 -10.36
N MET A 126 4.21 -10.15 -10.20
CA MET A 126 5.63 -10.49 -10.23
C MET A 126 5.79 -11.82 -10.94
N GLY A 127 6.28 -11.80 -12.18
CA GLY A 127 6.25 -12.96 -13.07
C GLY A 127 4.82 -13.51 -13.23
N LYS A 128 4.60 -14.79 -12.88
CA LYS A 128 3.27 -15.43 -12.94
C LYS A 128 2.41 -15.18 -11.70
N ALA A 129 2.96 -14.61 -10.62
CA ALA A 129 2.20 -14.40 -9.39
C ALA A 129 1.27 -13.19 -9.51
N LYS A 130 0.05 -13.35 -8.99
CA LYS A 130 -1.00 -12.34 -8.94
C LYS A 130 -1.40 -12.16 -7.47
N ILE A 131 -1.03 -11.05 -6.85
CA ILE A 131 -1.27 -10.79 -5.43
C ILE A 131 -2.29 -9.65 -5.32
N PRO A 132 -3.54 -9.93 -4.91
CA PRO A 132 -4.54 -8.90 -4.73
C PRO A 132 -4.26 -8.09 -3.46
N LEU A 133 -4.29 -6.76 -3.61
CA LEU A 133 -4.14 -5.77 -2.56
C LEU A 133 -5.42 -4.94 -2.48
N LYS A 134 -5.70 -4.46 -1.26
CA LYS A 134 -6.75 -3.49 -0.99
C LYS A 134 -6.10 -2.33 -0.27
N ILE A 135 -6.38 -1.12 -0.73
CA ILE A 135 -5.97 0.11 -0.07
C ILE A 135 -7.18 1.02 0.09
N ASP A 136 -7.27 1.69 1.24
CA ASP A 136 -8.32 2.65 1.51
C ASP A 136 -7.74 4.06 1.42
N LEU A 137 -8.33 4.87 0.55
CA LEU A 137 -7.99 6.27 0.34
C LEU A 137 -9.04 7.15 0.99
N THR A 138 -8.58 8.16 1.73
CA THR A 138 -9.43 9.16 2.39
C THR A 138 -8.86 10.55 2.14
N THR A 139 -9.66 11.59 2.36
CA THR A 139 -9.24 13.00 2.25
C THR A 139 -9.93 13.83 3.32
N GLY A 140 -9.37 15.00 3.62
CA GLY A 140 -9.94 15.96 4.57
C GLY A 140 -9.76 15.60 6.04
N ASP A 141 -9.12 14.47 6.38
CA ASP A 141 -8.88 14.07 7.78
C ASP A 141 -8.11 15.17 8.53
N LYS A 142 -8.64 15.61 9.67
CA LYS A 142 -7.91 16.52 10.56
C LYS A 142 -6.79 15.75 11.26
N LEU A 143 -5.54 16.13 10.97
CA LEU A 143 -4.36 15.55 11.60
C LEU A 143 -3.91 16.44 12.76
N THR A 144 -3.78 15.84 13.96
CA THR A 144 -3.30 16.55 15.16
C THR A 144 -2.50 15.58 16.03
N PRO A 145 -1.17 15.81 16.22
CA PRO A 145 -0.34 16.82 15.57
C PRO A 145 -0.22 16.61 14.04
N SER A 146 0.44 17.52 13.33
CA SER A 146 0.66 17.39 11.88
C SER A 146 1.45 16.11 11.54
N GLU A 147 1.37 15.69 10.28
CA GLU A 147 2.18 14.59 9.78
C GLU A 147 3.69 14.86 9.93
N ILE A 148 4.45 13.78 10.01
CA ILE A 148 5.92 13.82 10.10
C ILE A 148 6.53 13.11 8.90
N ASN A 149 7.74 13.53 8.54
CA ASN A 149 8.57 12.74 7.63
C ASN A 149 9.19 11.58 8.41
N TYR A 150 8.67 10.38 8.20
CA TYR A 150 9.20 9.16 8.81
C TYR A 150 10.26 8.55 7.90
N ARG A 151 11.49 8.37 8.40
CA ARG A 151 12.56 7.67 7.68
C ARG A 151 12.56 6.21 8.14
N TYR A 152 12.32 5.32 7.20
CA TYR A 152 12.43 3.87 7.33
C TYR A 152 13.84 3.41 6.94
#